data_AF-A0A950TZ96-F1
#
_entry.id   AF-A0A950TZ96-F1
#
_cell.length_a   1.000
_cell.length_b   1.000
_cell.length_c   1.000
_cell.angle_alpha   90.00
_cell.angle_beta   90.00
_cell.angle_gamma   90.00
#
_symmetry.space_group_name_H-M   'P 1'
#
loop_
_entity.id
_entity.type
_entity.pdbx_description
1 polymer ?
#
loop_
_entity_poly.entity_id
_entity_poly.type
_entity_poly.pdbx_seq_one_letter_code
_entity_poly.pdbx_strand_id
1 'polypeptide(L)'
;PGAGVTSDKELADYVRDSGVSNQHPTSSCAMGHGPNTVVDPRLRVHGIEGLRVADASIMPVAVGGNTNAPTIMVGEKAADMILEDMRAHAAT
;
A
#
# COMPACT_ATOMS: atom_id res chain seq x y z
N PRO A 1 15.70 -20.61 17.39
CA PRO A 1 17.01 -19.92 17.26
C PRO A 1 18.26 -20.78 17.55
N GLY A 2 18.08 -21.95 18.15
CA GLY A 2 19.10 -22.99 18.36
C GLY A 2 18.38 -24.27 18.81
N ALA A 3 19.07 -25.42 18.90
CA ALA A 3 18.43 -26.73 19.09
C ALA A 3 17.66 -26.92 20.42
N GLY A 4 17.95 -26.11 21.44
CA GLY A 4 17.27 -26.20 22.75
C GLY A 4 15.90 -25.52 22.83
N VAL A 5 15.49 -24.77 21.79
CA VAL A 5 14.19 -24.10 21.73
C VAL A 5 13.25 -24.95 20.91
N THR A 6 12.26 -25.58 21.55
CA THR A 6 11.45 -26.65 20.91
C THR A 6 9.95 -26.47 21.07
N SER A 7 9.49 -25.64 22.01
CA SER A 7 8.06 -25.34 22.14
C SER A 7 7.65 -24.12 21.31
N ASP A 8 6.40 -24.09 20.86
CA ASP A 8 5.81 -22.96 20.13
C ASP A 8 5.90 -21.65 20.94
N LYS A 9 5.76 -21.75 22.27
CA LYS A 9 5.90 -20.59 23.15
C LYS A 9 7.32 -20.01 23.07
N GLU A 10 8.34 -20.84 23.22
CA GLU A 10 9.73 -20.37 23.16
C GLU A 10 10.10 -19.85 21.76
N LEU A 11 9.57 -20.46 20.70
CA LEU A 11 9.74 -19.97 19.33
C LEU A 11 9.07 -18.60 19.14
N ALA A 12 7.85 -18.41 19.64
CA ALA A 12 7.13 -17.14 19.55
C ALA A 12 7.82 -16.03 20.38
N ASP A 13 8.34 -16.36 21.56
CA ASP A 13 9.11 -15.42 22.39
C ASP A 13 10.38 -14.96 21.66
N TYR A 14 11.10 -15.90 21.00
CA TYR A 14 12.26 -15.54 20.18
C TYR A 14 11.88 -14.63 19.00
N VAL A 15 10.84 -14.96 18.25
CA VAL A 15 10.40 -14.14 17.10
C VAL A 15 10.02 -12.72 17.54
N ARG A 16 9.40 -12.59 18.72
CA ARG A 16 9.04 -11.28 19.28
C ARG A 16 10.26 -10.43 19.63
N ASP A 17 11.30 -11.03 20.19
CA ASP A 17 12.52 -10.33 20.63
C ASP A 17 13.46 -10.00 19.46
N SER A 18 13.56 -10.90 18.47
CA SER A 18 14.51 -10.76 17.36
C SER A 18 13.89 -10.24 16.06
N GLY A 19 12.57 -10.02 16.03
CA GLY A 19 11.85 -9.65 14.82
C GLY A 19 12.31 -8.31 14.24
N VAL A 20 12.50 -8.27 12.91
CA VAL A 20 12.85 -7.05 12.19
C VAL A 20 11.86 -6.78 11.07
N SER A 21 11.70 -5.52 10.71
CA SER A 21 10.89 -5.14 9.56
C SER A 21 11.54 -5.64 8.26
N ASN A 22 10.72 -6.16 7.37
CA ASN A 22 11.12 -6.48 5.99
C ASN A 22 11.22 -5.24 5.08
N GLN A 23 11.14 -4.03 5.66
CA GLN A 23 11.28 -2.75 4.97
C GLN A 23 10.26 -2.51 3.84
N HIS A 24 9.05 -3.07 3.98
CA HIS A 24 7.96 -2.94 3.02
C HIS A 24 6.67 -2.37 3.66
N PRO A 25 6.70 -1.16 4.27
CA PRO A 25 5.49 -0.54 4.79
C PRO A 25 4.54 -0.13 3.65
N THR A 26 3.25 -0.42 3.79
CA THR A 26 2.20 -0.13 2.80
C THR A 26 0.88 0.22 3.49
N SER A 27 -0.16 0.51 2.71
CA SER A 27 -1.56 0.48 3.15
C SER A 27 -2.05 1.58 4.10
N SER A 28 -1.19 2.54 4.47
CA SER A 28 -1.58 3.66 5.36
C SER A 28 -2.58 4.65 4.74
N CYS A 29 -2.73 4.64 3.41
CA CYS A 29 -3.74 5.42 2.68
C CYS A 29 -4.55 4.51 1.76
N ALA A 30 -4.99 3.37 2.28
CA ALA A 30 -5.64 2.30 1.51
C ALA A 30 -6.71 2.79 0.53
N MET A 31 -6.63 2.29 -0.69
CA MET A 31 -7.60 2.50 -1.75
C MET A 31 -8.87 1.65 -1.54
N GLY A 32 -10.05 2.23 -1.80
CA GLY A 32 -11.29 1.46 -1.94
C GLY A 32 -12.56 2.30 -1.81
N HIS A 33 -13.65 1.65 -1.38
CA HIS A 33 -14.99 2.25 -1.25
C HIS A 33 -15.53 2.25 0.18
N GLY A 34 -14.74 1.76 1.14
CA GLY A 34 -15.18 1.51 2.51
C GLY A 34 -14.95 2.70 3.43
N PRO A 35 -15.55 2.70 4.64
CA PRO A 35 -15.34 3.77 5.62
C PRO A 35 -13.88 3.87 6.12
N ASN A 36 -13.08 2.82 5.94
CA ASN A 36 -11.68 2.76 6.35
C ASN A 36 -10.70 3.00 5.19
N THR A 37 -11.14 3.58 4.08
CA THR A 37 -10.28 3.91 2.93
C THR A 37 -9.97 5.40 2.89
N VAL A 38 -8.82 5.75 2.33
CA VAL A 38 -8.35 7.15 2.24
C VAL A 38 -8.50 7.68 0.81
N VAL A 39 -8.31 6.83 -0.19
CA VAL A 39 -8.47 7.17 -1.60
C VAL A 39 -9.49 6.27 -2.28
N ASP A 40 -10.17 6.81 -3.29
CA ASP A 40 -11.04 6.04 -4.17
C ASP A 40 -10.26 5.20 -5.20
N PRO A 41 -10.90 4.33 -6.02
CA PRO A 41 -10.20 3.56 -7.05
C PRO A 41 -9.53 4.36 -8.17
N ARG A 42 -9.74 5.68 -8.24
CA ARG A 42 -9.01 6.61 -9.12
C ARG A 42 -7.89 7.35 -8.36
N LEU A 43 -7.56 6.88 -7.17
CA LEU A 43 -6.54 7.38 -6.26
C LEU A 43 -6.80 8.80 -5.73
N ARG A 44 -8.04 9.26 -5.80
CA ARG A 44 -8.46 10.59 -5.32
C ARG A 44 -8.74 10.53 -3.82
N VAL A 45 -8.20 11.50 -3.08
CA VAL A 45 -8.41 11.59 -1.63
C VAL A 45 -9.88 11.92 -1.36
N HIS A 46 -10.52 11.15 -0.48
CA HIS A 46 -11.91 11.41 -0.13
C HIS A 46 -12.08 12.78 0.53
N GLY A 47 -13.07 13.55 0.07
CA GLY A 47 -13.39 14.87 0.63
C GLY A 47 -12.44 16.00 0.27
N ILE A 48 -11.42 15.76 -0.57
CA ILE A 48 -10.47 16.78 -1.02
C ILE A 48 -10.38 16.76 -2.55
N GLU A 49 -10.71 17.89 -3.17
CA GLU A 49 -10.62 18.05 -4.62
C GLU A 49 -9.18 18.25 -5.08
N GLY A 50 -8.84 17.73 -6.27
CA GLY A 50 -7.53 17.93 -6.89
C GLY A 50 -6.36 17.21 -6.24
N LEU A 51 -6.58 16.40 -5.19
CA LEU A 51 -5.52 15.68 -4.47
C LEU A 51 -5.58 14.17 -4.72
N ARG A 52 -4.40 13.57 -4.97
CA ARG A 52 -4.22 12.11 -5.09
C ARG A 52 -3.02 11.61 -4.29
N VAL A 53 -3.02 10.32 -4.00
CA VAL A 53 -1.86 9.58 -3.46
C VAL A 53 -1.47 8.49 -4.45
N ALA A 54 -0.18 8.41 -4.82
CA ALA A 54 0.31 7.46 -5.82
C ALA A 54 1.64 6.83 -5.37
N ASP A 55 1.59 6.09 -4.28
CA ASP A 55 2.73 5.36 -3.71
C ASP A 55 2.26 4.04 -3.06
N ALA A 56 3.14 3.36 -2.31
CA ALA A 56 2.81 2.09 -1.66
C ALA A 56 1.69 2.17 -0.60
N SER A 57 1.39 3.36 -0.09
CA SER A 57 0.38 3.56 0.94
C SER A 57 -1.04 3.23 0.44
N ILE A 58 -1.29 3.29 -0.87
CA ILE A 58 -2.62 3.05 -1.44
C ILE A 58 -2.98 1.57 -1.52
N MET A 59 -2.00 0.67 -1.40
CA MET A 59 -2.24 -0.77 -1.51
C MET A 59 -3.25 -1.20 -0.44
N PRO A 60 -4.43 -1.76 -0.78
CA PRO A 60 -5.44 -2.12 0.22
C PRO A 60 -4.95 -3.19 1.20
N VAL A 61 -4.08 -4.08 0.72
CA VAL A 61 -3.40 -5.13 1.49
C VAL A 61 -1.97 -5.22 0.98
N ALA A 62 -1.02 -5.54 1.87
CA ALA A 62 0.36 -5.77 1.49
C ALA A 62 0.48 -6.87 0.43
N VAL A 63 1.23 -6.60 -0.63
CA VAL A 63 1.49 -7.56 -1.71
C VAL A 63 2.47 -8.62 -1.22
N GLY A 64 2.24 -9.88 -1.60
CA GLY A 64 3.20 -10.96 -1.33
C GLY A 64 4.49 -10.75 -2.11
N GLY A 65 5.55 -10.29 -1.45
CA GLY A 65 6.88 -10.07 -2.03
C GLY A 65 7.39 -8.65 -1.82
N ASN A 66 8.37 -8.24 -2.64
CA ASN A 66 8.98 -6.91 -2.54
C ASN A 66 8.06 -5.85 -3.16
N THR A 67 7.86 -4.74 -2.44
CA THR A 67 6.87 -3.71 -2.83
C THR A 67 7.37 -2.73 -3.87
N ASN A 68 8.66 -2.74 -4.23
CA ASN A 68 9.23 -1.81 -5.20
C ASN A 68 8.52 -1.86 -6.57
N ALA A 69 8.45 -3.05 -7.19
CA ALA A 69 7.82 -3.19 -8.51
C ALA A 69 6.31 -2.85 -8.49
N PRO A 70 5.51 -3.32 -7.51
CA PRO A 70 4.13 -2.86 -7.34
C PRO A 70 4.00 -1.33 -7.18
N THR A 71 4.92 -0.68 -6.45
CA THR A 71 4.89 0.77 -6.23
C THR A 71 5.17 1.54 -7.53
N ILE A 72 6.12 1.08 -8.34
CA ILE A 72 6.38 1.65 -9.67
C ILE A 72 5.12 1.54 -10.54
N MET A 73 4.46 0.38 -10.53
CA MET A 73 3.21 0.19 -11.29
C MET A 73 2.08 1.12 -10.84
N VAL A 74 1.95 1.35 -9.52
CA VAL A 74 0.99 2.35 -8.99
C VAL A 74 1.27 3.73 -9.59
N GLY A 75 2.53 4.15 -9.66
CA GLY A 75 2.92 5.41 -10.29
C GLY A 75 2.54 5.48 -11.78
N GLU A 76 2.88 4.44 -12.56
CA GLU A 76 2.52 4.33 -13.98
C GLU A 76 1.00 4.42 -14.18
N LYS A 77 0.23 3.66 -13.40
CA LYS A 77 -1.22 3.65 -13.53
C LYS A 77 -1.86 4.96 -13.09
N ALA A 78 -1.31 5.61 -12.07
CA ALA A 78 -1.75 6.93 -11.63
C ALA A 78 -1.52 7.98 -12.73
N ALA A 79 -0.36 7.94 -13.41
CA ALA A 79 -0.07 8.84 -14.52
C ALA A 79 -1.09 8.68 -15.67
N ASP A 80 -1.40 7.44 -16.06
CA ASP A 80 -2.44 7.16 -17.06
C ASP A 80 -3.80 7.75 -16.67
N MET A 81 -4.23 7.54 -15.42
CA MET A 81 -5.52 8.07 -14.92
C MET A 81 -5.55 9.60 -14.90
N ILE A 82 -4.45 10.24 -14.54
CA ILE A 82 -4.34 11.71 -14.54
C ILE A 82 -4.44 12.23 -15.97
N LEU A 83 -3.71 11.64 -16.92
CA LEU A 83 -3.76 12.03 -18.33
C LEU A 83 -5.15 11.82 -18.94
N GLU A 84 -5.82 10.71 -18.60
CA GLU A 84 -7.20 10.44 -18.99
C GLU A 84 -8.14 11.56 -18.52
N ASP A 85 -8.07 11.92 -17.23
CA ASP A 85 -8.94 12.96 -16.65
C ASP A 85 -8.63 14.34 -17.26
N MET A 86 -7.36 14.67 -17.50
CA MET A 86 -6.98 15.93 -18.15
C MET A 86 -7.57 16.06 -19.56
N ARG A 87 -7.54 14.97 -20.35
CA ARG A 87 -8.13 14.95 -21.69
C ARG A 87 -9.64 15.10 -21.64
N ALA A 88 -10.30 14.46 -20.68
CA ALA A 88 -11.74 14.58 -20.50
C ALA A 88 -12.15 16.03 -20.15
N HIS A 89 -11.40 16.71 -19.28
CA HIS A 89 -11.66 18.13 -18.95
C HIS A 89 -11.40 19.08 -20.12
N ALA A 90 -10.43 18.78 -20.99
CA ALA A 90 -10.15 19.62 -22.16
C ALA A 90 -11.22 19.49 -23.27
N ALA A 91 -12.05 18.45 -23.22
CA ALA A 91 -13.11 18.19 -24.20
C ALA A 91 -14.49 18.77 -23.80
N THR A 92 -14.61 19.33 -22.59
CA THR A 92 -15.81 20.01 -22.06
C THR A 92 -15.66 21.52 -22.11
#